data_AF-A0A973BCX3-F1
#
_entry.id   AF-A0A973BCX3-F1
#
_cell.length_a   1.000
_cell.length_b   1.000
_cell.length_c   1.000
_cell.angle_alpha   90.00
_cell.angle_beta   90.00
_cell.angle_gamma   90.00
#
_symmetry.space_group_name_H-M   'P 1'
#
loop_
_entity.id
_entity.type
_entity.pdbx_description
1 polymer ?
#
loop_
_entity_poly.entity_id
_entity_poly.type
_entity_poly.pdbx_seq_one_letter_code
_entity_poly.pdbx_strand_id
1 'polypeptide(L)'
;MLTGNAPFPADQSISGFAASGGLKTIILMSDGANTLAPEVTGQIEDDLDGSIANPNTREICRTIKGRGVEIYTVAYNITDIDTAALLEACASSESRFFAASSTDELKAVFEQITKQLQRDIAVSG
;
A
#
# COMPACT_ATOMS: atom_id res chain seq x y z
N MET A 1 7.80 13.94 12.06
CA MET A 1 6.90 14.20 10.91
C MET A 1 7.68 13.92 9.65
N LEU A 2 7.15 13.11 8.73
CA LEU A 2 7.75 12.92 7.40
C LEU A 2 7.70 14.27 6.68
N THR A 3 8.83 14.97 6.58
CA THR A 3 8.95 16.20 5.81
C THR A 3 9.13 15.84 4.34
N GLY A 4 8.44 16.53 3.43
CA GLY A 4 8.50 16.33 1.98
C GLY A 4 9.81 16.78 1.33
N ASN A 5 10.93 16.35 1.88
CA ASN A 5 12.23 16.48 1.20
C ASN A 5 12.43 15.28 0.27
N ALA A 6 13.21 15.49 -0.80
CA ALA A 6 13.57 14.46 -1.76
C ALA A 6 13.91 13.12 -1.05
N PRO A 7 13.42 11.97 -1.54
CA PRO A 7 12.98 11.72 -2.92
C PRO A 7 11.54 12.14 -3.27
N PHE A 8 10.80 12.78 -2.36
CA PHE A 8 9.46 13.31 -2.66
C PHE A 8 9.57 14.78 -3.11
N PRO A 9 9.40 15.11 -4.41
CA PRO A 9 9.36 16.50 -4.85
C PRO A 9 8.18 17.24 -4.19
N ALA A 10 8.28 18.57 -4.17
CA ALA A 10 7.37 19.49 -3.49
C ALA A 10 5.89 19.10 -3.58
N ASP A 11 5.18 19.36 -2.48
CA ASP A 11 3.85 18.95 -2.11
C ASP A 11 2.74 19.45 -3.05
N GLN A 12 2.64 18.89 -4.26
CA GLN A 12 1.37 19.01 -4.97
C GLN A 12 0.27 18.32 -4.17
N SER A 13 -0.83 19.04 -3.90
CA SER A 13 -2.02 18.43 -3.30
C SER A 13 -2.49 17.26 -4.16
N ILE A 14 -3.23 16.32 -3.56
CA ILE A 14 -3.76 15.17 -4.31
C ILE A 14 -4.62 15.64 -5.48
N SER A 15 -5.46 16.65 -5.25
CA SER A 15 -6.28 17.28 -6.28
C SER A 15 -5.47 18.03 -7.34
N GLY A 16 -4.39 18.71 -6.96
CA GLY A 16 -3.51 19.41 -7.89
C GLY A 16 -2.78 18.45 -8.83
N PHE A 17 -2.28 17.34 -8.28
CA PHE A 17 -1.63 16.31 -9.09
C PHE A 17 -2.63 15.62 -10.03
N ALA A 18 -3.83 15.28 -9.54
CA ALA A 18 -4.91 14.74 -10.35
C ALA A 18 -5.32 15.70 -11.47
N ALA A 19 -5.44 17.00 -11.20
CA ALA A 19 -5.76 18.02 -12.21
C ALA A 19 -4.69 18.16 -13.31
N SER A 20 -3.45 17.70 -13.06
CA SER A 20 -2.38 17.63 -14.06
C SER A 20 -2.34 16.29 -14.83
N GLY A 21 -3.35 15.43 -14.67
CA GLY A 21 -3.39 14.08 -15.25
C GLY A 21 -2.54 13.05 -14.50
N GLY A 22 -2.08 13.38 -13.30
CA GLY A 22 -1.26 12.51 -12.47
C GLY A 22 -2.07 11.63 -11.51
N LEU A 23 -1.62 10.39 -11.29
CA LEU A 23 -2.22 9.45 -10.34
C LEU A 23 -1.33 9.26 -9.10
N LYS A 24 -1.87 9.48 -7.90
CA LYS A 24 -1.15 9.11 -6.66
C LYS A 24 -1.44 7.68 -6.29
N THR A 25 -0.39 6.86 -6.23
CA THR A 25 -0.48 5.43 -5.95
C THR A 25 0.56 5.00 -4.92
N ILE A 26 0.19 4.02 -4.08
CA ILE A 26 1.10 3.24 -3.23
C ILE A 26 1.11 1.80 -3.73
N ILE A 27 2.29 1.18 -3.77
CA ILE A 27 2.45 -0.27 -3.88
C ILE A 27 2.98 -0.75 -2.52
N LEU A 28 2.11 -1.38 -1.73
CA LEU A 28 2.44 -1.93 -0.42
C LEU A 28 2.76 -3.41 -0.56
N MET A 29 3.96 -3.82 -0.17
CA MET A 29 4.38 -5.22 -0.22
C MET A 29 4.79 -5.67 1.18
N SER A 30 4.42 -6.89 1.55
CA SER A 30 4.89 -7.55 2.78
C SER A 30 5.20 -9.02 2.50
N ASP A 31 6.10 -9.59 3.30
CA ASP A 31 6.49 -11.00 3.28
C ASP A 31 6.14 -11.78 4.56
N GLY A 32 5.49 -11.14 5.54
CA GLY A 32 5.16 -11.82 6.78
C GLY A 32 4.22 -11.05 7.70
N ALA A 33 4.09 -11.58 8.91
CA ALA A 33 3.28 -11.01 9.99
C ALA A 33 3.70 -9.56 10.30
N ASN A 34 2.72 -8.74 10.67
CA ASN A 34 2.96 -7.38 11.15
C ASN A 34 3.15 -7.42 12.67
N THR A 35 4.41 -7.44 13.13
CA THR A 35 4.73 -7.80 14.51
C THR A 35 5.09 -6.64 15.43
N LEU A 36 4.91 -5.40 14.99
CA LEU A 36 5.29 -4.22 15.77
C LEU A 36 4.19 -3.16 15.75
N ALA A 37 3.87 -2.62 16.92
CA ALA A 37 2.86 -1.59 17.08
C ALA A 37 3.39 -0.37 17.83
N PRO A 38 2.90 0.85 17.51
CA PRO A 38 3.19 2.02 18.32
C PRO A 38 2.32 2.05 19.58
N GLU A 39 2.96 2.25 20.73
CA GLU A 39 2.28 2.60 21.97
C GLU A 39 1.77 4.05 21.95
N VAL A 40 0.80 4.33 22.85
CA VAL A 40 0.30 5.70 23.11
C VAL A 40 1.43 6.65 23.56
N THR A 41 2.48 6.10 24.18
CA THR A 41 3.67 6.83 24.64
C THR A 41 4.63 7.21 23.50
N GLY A 42 4.40 6.68 22.29
CA GLY A 42 5.28 6.85 21.13
C GLY A 42 6.43 5.84 21.06
N GLN A 43 6.49 4.87 21.97
CA GLN A 43 7.40 3.73 21.88
C GLN A 43 6.87 2.69 20.88
N ILE A 44 7.75 1.84 20.36
CA ILE A 44 7.36 0.69 19.53
C ILE A 44 7.48 -0.56 20.40
N GLU A 45 6.44 -1.38 20.40
CA GLU A 45 6.37 -2.63 21.16
C GLU A 45 6.16 -3.84 20.22
N ASP A 46 6.53 -5.02 20.73
CA ASP A 46 6.27 -6.29 20.07
C ASP A 46 4.77 -6.60 20.13
N ASP A 47 4.18 -6.79 18.96
CA ASP A 47 2.78 -7.18 18.76
C ASP A 47 2.76 -8.45 17.91
N LEU A 48 3.29 -9.54 18.46
CA LEU A 48 3.63 -10.76 17.71
C LEU A 48 2.42 -11.44 17.03
N ASP A 49 1.21 -11.18 17.53
CA ASP A 49 -0.04 -11.66 16.93
C ASP A 49 -0.75 -10.60 16.06
N GLY A 50 -0.16 -9.41 15.93
CA GLY A 50 -0.67 -8.31 15.11
C GLY A 50 -1.98 -7.69 15.62
N SER A 51 -2.36 -7.92 16.88
CA SER A 51 -3.64 -7.48 17.45
C SER A 51 -3.82 -5.96 17.46
N ILE A 52 -2.74 -5.19 17.43
CA ILE A 52 -2.72 -3.72 17.40
C ILE A 52 -2.25 -3.23 16.03
N ALA A 53 -1.19 -3.83 15.49
CA ALA A 53 -0.54 -3.45 14.26
C ALA A 53 -1.46 -3.66 13.05
N ASN A 54 -2.22 -4.76 12.98
CA ASN A 54 -3.12 -5.03 11.85
C ASN A 54 -4.31 -4.06 11.80
N PRO A 55 -5.04 -3.77 12.90
CA PRO A 55 -6.07 -2.72 12.91
C PRO A 55 -5.53 -1.34 12.56
N ASN A 56 -4.35 -0.97 13.06
CA ASN A 56 -3.72 0.32 12.75
C ASN A 56 -3.40 0.44 11.27
N THR A 57 -2.78 -0.58 10.67
CA THR A 57 -2.50 -0.63 9.23
C THR A 57 -3.78 -0.53 8.42
N ARG A 58 -4.86 -1.23 8.83
CA ARG A 58 -6.17 -1.18 8.17
C ARG A 58 -6.76 0.23 8.20
N GLU A 59 -6.68 0.92 9.32
CA GLU A 59 -7.16 2.30 9.47
C GLU A 59 -6.35 3.29 8.63
N ILE A 60 -5.02 3.10 8.55
CA ILE A 60 -4.14 3.88 7.68
C ILE A 60 -4.53 3.65 6.22
N CYS A 61 -4.70 2.40 5.77
CA CYS A 61 -5.15 2.08 4.42
C CYS A 61 -6.51 2.75 4.11
N ARG A 62 -7.46 2.70 5.04
CA ARG A 62 -8.76 3.39 4.89
C ARG A 62 -8.60 4.89 4.72
N THR A 63 -7.76 5.52 5.53
CA THR A 63 -7.48 6.96 5.46
C THR A 63 -6.81 7.35 4.14
N ILE A 64 -5.85 6.56 3.68
CA ILE A 64 -5.16 6.76 2.40
C ILE A 64 -6.15 6.68 1.23
N LYS A 65 -6.97 5.61 1.18
CA LYS A 65 -8.01 5.44 0.16
C LYS A 65 -9.02 6.58 0.19
N GLY A 66 -9.47 6.97 1.38
CA GLY A 66 -10.40 8.09 1.57
C GLY A 66 -9.85 9.45 1.10
N ARG A 67 -8.54 9.59 0.94
CA ARG A 67 -7.88 10.77 0.37
C ARG A 67 -7.71 10.70 -1.16
N GLY A 68 -8.19 9.63 -1.82
CA GLY A 68 -8.07 9.45 -3.27
C GLY A 68 -6.69 8.96 -3.71
N VAL A 69 -5.95 8.27 -2.83
CA VAL A 69 -4.70 7.59 -3.19
C VAL A 69 -5.02 6.12 -3.42
N GLU A 70 -4.65 5.62 -4.60
CA GLU A 70 -4.82 4.22 -4.95
C GLU A 70 -3.77 3.35 -4.26
N ILE A 71 -4.17 2.18 -3.79
CA ILE A 71 -3.30 1.21 -3.12
C ILE A 71 -3.33 -0.09 -3.90
N TYR A 72 -2.16 -0.50 -4.36
CA TYR A 72 -1.84 -1.85 -4.79
C TYR A 72 -1.19 -2.58 -3.63
N THR A 73 -1.49 -3.86 -3.48
CA THR A 73 -0.86 -4.69 -2.46
C THR A 73 -0.26 -5.96 -3.05
N VAL A 74 0.90 -6.35 -2.55
CA VAL A 74 1.59 -7.59 -2.95
C VAL A 74 1.90 -8.41 -1.71
N ALA A 75 1.25 -9.57 -1.58
CA ALA A 75 1.58 -10.58 -0.58
C ALA A 75 2.71 -11.47 -1.13
N TYR A 76 3.93 -11.30 -0.64
CA TYR A 76 5.10 -12.04 -1.13
C TYR A 76 5.48 -13.19 -0.18
N ASN A 77 5.26 -14.44 -0.56
CA ASN A 77 5.55 -15.60 0.30
C ASN A 77 4.90 -15.55 1.70
N ILE A 78 3.73 -14.90 1.80
CA ILE A 78 2.99 -14.81 3.05
C ILE A 78 2.27 -16.13 3.34
N THR A 79 2.50 -16.65 4.53
CA THR A 79 1.75 -17.79 5.11
C THR A 79 0.82 -17.35 6.25
N ASP A 80 1.03 -16.14 6.78
CA ASP A 80 0.19 -15.54 7.80
C ASP A 80 -1.16 -15.11 7.20
N ILE A 81 -2.24 -15.75 7.63
CA ILE A 81 -3.58 -15.57 7.07
C ILE A 81 -4.11 -14.16 7.37
N ASP A 82 -3.80 -13.61 8.54
CA ASP A 82 -4.29 -12.30 8.96
C ASP A 82 -3.63 -11.17 8.16
N THR A 83 -2.32 -11.25 7.91
CA THR A 83 -1.63 -10.32 7.01
C THR A 83 -2.12 -10.46 5.57
N ALA A 84 -2.34 -11.68 5.07
CA ALA A 84 -2.86 -11.87 3.72
C ALA A 84 -4.23 -11.18 3.56
N ALA A 85 -5.14 -11.39 4.50
CA ALA A 85 -6.45 -10.75 4.53
C ALA A 85 -6.36 -9.22 4.75
N LEU A 86 -5.37 -8.76 5.52
CA LEU A 86 -5.10 -7.33 5.70
C LEU A 86 -4.67 -6.67 4.38
N LEU A 87 -3.73 -7.29 3.65
CA LEU A 87 -3.26 -6.77 2.37
C LEU A 87 -4.39 -6.74 1.34
N GLU A 88 -5.19 -7.80 1.25
CA GLU A 88 -6.37 -7.83 0.38
C GLU A 88 -7.35 -6.69 0.72
N ALA A 89 -7.65 -6.48 2.00
CA ALA A 89 -8.51 -5.38 2.45
C ALA A 89 -7.89 -3.98 2.25
N CYS A 90 -6.57 -3.87 2.26
CA CYS A 90 -5.83 -2.63 2.03
C CYS A 90 -5.84 -2.21 0.56
N ALA A 91 -5.87 -3.15 -0.39
CA ALA A 91 -6.00 -2.85 -1.81
C ALA A 91 -7.22 -1.96 -2.09
N SER A 92 -7.12 -1.11 -3.11
CA SER A 92 -8.24 -0.21 -3.49
C SER A 92 -9.33 -0.92 -4.29
N SER A 93 -9.00 -2.06 -4.90
CA SER A 93 -9.94 -2.99 -5.50
C SER A 93 -9.36 -4.41 -5.47
N GLU A 94 -10.19 -5.43 -5.66
CA GLU A 94 -9.75 -6.82 -5.78
C GLU A 94 -8.69 -6.99 -6.89
N SER A 95 -8.83 -6.26 -8.00
CA SER A 95 -7.88 -6.29 -9.12
C SER A 95 -6.52 -5.64 -8.83
N ARG A 96 -6.38 -4.99 -7.66
CA ARG A 96 -5.15 -4.33 -7.19
C ARG A 96 -4.47 -5.12 -6.05
N PHE A 97 -5.03 -6.27 -5.66
CA PHE A 97 -4.38 -7.23 -4.79
C PHE A 97 -3.64 -8.29 -5.63
N PHE A 98 -2.41 -8.59 -5.24
CA PHE A 98 -1.57 -9.60 -5.88
C PHE A 98 -0.92 -10.48 -4.83
N ALA A 99 -0.68 -11.73 -5.19
CA ALA A 99 0.17 -12.65 -4.45
C ALA A 99 1.31 -13.13 -5.35
N ALA A 100 2.49 -13.30 -4.77
CA ALA A 100 3.66 -13.85 -5.44
C ALA A 100 4.43 -14.74 -4.46
N SER A 101 4.96 -15.86 -4.92
CA SER A 101 5.74 -16.82 -4.13
C SER A 101 7.17 -17.00 -4.65
N SER A 102 7.49 -16.36 -5.78
CA SER A 102 8.81 -16.41 -6.39
C SER A 102 9.21 -15.07 -7.00
N THR A 103 10.51 -14.93 -7.28
CA THR A 103 11.05 -13.75 -7.97
C THR A 103 10.42 -13.54 -9.34
N ASP A 104 10.12 -14.61 -10.08
CA ASP A 104 9.54 -14.50 -11.42
C ASP A 104 8.05 -14.13 -11.37
N GLU A 105 7.30 -14.66 -10.39
CA GLU A 105 5.94 -14.19 -10.12
C GLU A 105 5.93 -12.73 -9.67
N LEU A 106 6.87 -12.32 -8.82
CA LEU A 106 6.98 -10.92 -8.37
C LEU A 106 7.25 -9.98 -9.54
N LYS A 107 8.15 -10.35 -10.47
CA LYS A 107 8.36 -9.59 -11.72
C LYS A 107 7.08 -9.49 -12.53
N ALA A 108 6.36 -10.61 -12.72
CA ALA A 108 5.10 -10.62 -13.46
C ALA A 108 4.02 -9.75 -12.80
N VAL A 109 3.98 -9.68 -11.47
CA VAL A 109 3.10 -8.77 -10.72
C VAL A 109 3.45 -7.32 -11.01
N PHE A 110 4.72 -6.91 -10.91
CA PHE A 110 5.11 -5.52 -11.22
C PHE A 110 4.88 -5.14 -12.69
N GLU A 111 5.02 -6.07 -13.63
CA GLU A 111 4.63 -5.85 -15.02
C GLU A 111 3.12 -5.62 -15.17
N GLN A 112 2.29 -6.37 -14.45
CA GLN A 112 0.83 -6.18 -14.45
C GLN A 112 0.44 -4.83 -13.82
N ILE A 113 1.05 -4.46 -12.68
CA ILE A 113 0.84 -3.16 -12.04
C ILE A 113 1.22 -2.04 -12.99
N THR A 114 2.36 -2.15 -13.67
CA THR A 114 2.81 -1.15 -14.66
C THR A 114 1.78 -0.99 -15.79
N LYS A 115 1.26 -2.08 -16.33
CA LYS A 115 0.22 -2.05 -17.37
C LYS A 115 -1.09 -1.44 -16.85
N GLN A 116 -1.48 -1.70 -15.60
CA GLN A 116 -2.65 -1.08 -14.98
C GLN A 116 -2.45 0.44 -14.83
N LEU A 117 -1.32 0.86 -14.26
CA LEU A 117 -0.97 2.28 -14.11
C LEU A 117 -0.94 3.04 -15.44
N GLN A 118 -0.36 2.45 -16.49
CA GLN A 118 -0.35 3.06 -17.83
C GLN A 118 -1.75 3.29 -18.38
N ARG A 119 -2.68 2.34 -18.18
CA ARG A 119 -4.08 2.50 -18.57
C ARG A 119 -4.78 3.57 -17.76
N ASP A 120 -4.62 3.54 -16.43
CA ASP A 120 -5.24 4.50 -15.51
C ASP A 120 -4.82 5.94 -15.85
N ILE A 121 -3.53 6.17 -16.10
CA ILE A 121 -3.00 7.47 -16.49
C ILE A 121 -3.57 7.91 -17.86
N ALA A 122 -3.66 6.99 -18.83
CA ALA A 122 -4.15 7.31 -20.17
C ALA A 122 -5.64 7.69 -20.22
N VAL A 123 -6.45 7.29 -19.21
CA VAL A 123 -7.88 7.65 -19.12
C VAL A 123 -8.17 8.78 -18.12
N SER A 124 -7.14 9.28 -17.44
CA SER A 124 -7.25 10.36 -16.44
C SER A 124 -6.96 11.77 -17.02
N GLY A 125 -6.64 11.86 -18.31
CA GLY A 125 -6.47 13.11 -19.07
C GLY A 125 -7.62 13.37 -20.02
#